data_AF-A0A914EXU1-F1
#
_entry.id   AF-A0A914EXU1-F1
#
_cell.length_a   1.000
_cell.length_b   1.000
_cell.length_c   1.000
_cell.angle_alpha   90.00
_cell.angle_beta   90.00
_cell.angle_gamma   90.00
#
_symmetry.space_group_name_H-M   'P 1'
#
loop_
_entity.id
_entity.type
_entity.pdbx_description
1 polymer ?
#
loop_
_entity_poly.entity_id
_entity_poly.type
_entity_poly.pdbx_seq_one_letter_code
_entity_poly.pdbx_strand_id
1 'polypeptide(L)'
;MHSLPLAAILNDSYLCLSGGIGPELMKVGIPGLRSIQRPPTLTSHISIVTECQWACLKLPGDSDSQTDGSPMFTEEMITKFCAENKLRMIIRSRQLVAEGILNFPEQMITLWTPVSFLDSFRNASVSLRLNGENHKASIMRYNLQDREPGSLDDWRPTAGRNAMTL
;
A
#
# COMPACT_ATOMS: atom_id res chain seq x y z
N MET A 1 1.45 -8.21 -15.67
CA MET A 1 1.71 -7.79 -14.27
C MET A 1 2.83 -8.61 -13.60
N HIS A 2 3.64 -9.38 -14.35
CA HIS A 2 4.57 -10.35 -13.75
C HIS A 2 5.96 -9.80 -13.41
N SER A 3 6.30 -8.59 -13.86
CA SER A 3 7.67 -8.04 -13.78
C SER A 3 7.83 -6.76 -12.94
N LEU A 4 6.76 -6.26 -12.31
CA LEU A 4 6.85 -5.07 -11.47
C LEU A 4 7.54 -5.41 -10.13
N PRO A 5 8.37 -4.52 -9.57
CA PRO A 5 8.95 -4.72 -8.24
C PRO A 5 7.86 -4.90 -7.16
N LEU A 6 8.15 -5.66 -6.10
CA LEU A 6 7.22 -5.84 -4.96
C LEU A 6 7.26 -4.66 -4.00
N ALA A 7 8.45 -4.12 -3.79
CA ALA A 7 8.72 -3.10 -2.81
C ALA A 7 9.93 -2.28 -3.25
N ALA A 8 10.09 -1.12 -2.63
CA ALA A 8 11.28 -0.28 -2.75
C ALA A 8 11.81 0.03 -1.34
N ILE A 9 13.14 0.18 -1.22
CA ILE A 9 13.77 0.68 0.00
C ILE A 9 14.36 2.04 -0.31
N LEU A 10 13.95 3.06 0.44
CA LEU A 10 14.44 4.44 0.31
C LEU A 10 15.38 4.74 1.47
N ASN A 11 16.55 5.32 1.16
CA ASN A 11 17.57 5.70 2.14
C ASN A 11 17.90 4.62 3.18
N ASP A 12 17.86 3.35 2.77
CA ASP A 12 18.09 2.17 3.62
C ASP A 12 17.22 2.10 4.89
N SER A 13 16.16 2.91 4.98
CA SER A 13 15.40 3.13 6.22
C SER A 13 13.89 3.07 6.03
N TYR A 14 13.38 3.27 4.80
CA TYR A 14 11.95 3.27 4.52
C TYR A 14 11.61 2.15 3.56
N LEU A 15 10.71 1.25 3.95
CA LEU A 15 10.19 0.21 3.07
C LEU A 15 8.86 0.66 2.46
N CYS A 16 8.80 0.74 1.14
CA CYS A 16 7.59 1.09 0.38
C CYS A 16 6.99 -0.14 -0.28
N LEU A 17 5.71 -0.43 -0.03
CA LEU A 17 4.98 -1.55 -0.65
C LEU A 17 3.47 -1.24 -0.72
N SER A 18 2.72 -1.92 -1.57
CA SER A 18 1.30 -1.59 -1.80
C SER A 18 0.41 -2.02 -0.64
N GLY A 19 0.51 -3.31 -0.28
CA GLY A 19 -0.20 -3.93 0.82
C GLY A 19 0.56 -3.72 2.11
N GLY A 20 0.97 -4.81 2.76
CA GLY A 20 1.65 -4.75 4.04
C GLY A 20 2.75 -5.77 4.18
N ILE A 21 3.03 -6.11 5.42
CA ILE A 21 3.78 -7.32 5.77
C ILE A 21 2.78 -8.45 6.05
N GLY A 22 3.30 -9.63 6.37
CA GLY A 22 2.51 -10.73 6.90
C GLY A 22 3.37 -11.82 7.51
N PRO A 23 2.76 -12.89 8.04
CA PRO A 23 3.47 -13.95 8.75
C PRO A 23 4.59 -14.61 7.92
N GLU A 24 4.44 -14.75 6.61
CA GLU A 24 5.48 -15.36 5.77
C GLU A 24 6.65 -14.41 5.53
N LEU A 25 6.38 -13.14 5.24
CA LEU A 25 7.44 -12.13 5.11
C LEU A 25 8.21 -11.93 6.42
N MET A 26 7.53 -11.99 7.57
CA MET A 26 8.14 -11.90 8.90
C MET A 26 9.20 -12.98 9.13
N LYS A 27 9.03 -14.19 8.56
CA LYS A 27 9.99 -15.30 8.74
C LYS A 27 11.31 -15.07 7.99
N VAL A 28 11.25 -14.41 6.84
CA VAL A 28 12.40 -14.31 5.91
C VAL A 28 13.00 -12.90 5.82
N GLY A 29 12.28 -11.88 6.30
CA GLY A 29 12.71 -10.49 6.31
C GLY A 29 12.95 -9.90 4.92
N ILE A 30 13.63 -8.75 4.89
CA ILE A 30 14.05 -8.09 3.64
C ILE A 30 14.95 -8.99 2.76
N PRO A 31 15.91 -9.77 3.29
CA PRO A 31 16.74 -10.64 2.47
C PRO A 31 15.92 -11.69 1.69
N GLY A 32 14.90 -12.28 2.33
CA GLY A 32 13.98 -13.18 1.65
C GLY A 32 13.12 -12.50 0.60
N LEU A 33 12.62 -11.29 0.86
CA LEU A 33 11.88 -10.52 -0.14
C LEU A 33 12.72 -10.24 -1.40
N ARG A 34 14.02 -9.95 -1.22
CA ARG A 34 14.96 -9.68 -2.33
C ARG A 34 15.28 -10.93 -3.16
N SER A 35 15.16 -12.13 -2.61
CA SER A 35 15.48 -13.38 -3.31
C SER A 35 14.34 -13.89 -4.19
N ILE A 36 13.14 -13.30 -4.09
CA ILE A 36 11.97 -13.72 -4.86
C ILE A 36 12.16 -13.38 -6.34
N GLN A 37 12.33 -14.43 -7.15
CA GLN A 37 12.27 -14.34 -8.60
C GLN A 37 10.83 -14.03 -9.06
N ARG A 38 10.72 -13.23 -10.11
CA ARG A 38 9.44 -12.80 -10.68
C ARG A 38 9.25 -13.43 -12.07
N PRO A 39 8.15 -14.16 -12.33
CA PRO A 39 7.05 -14.49 -11.41
C PRO A 39 7.44 -15.53 -10.34
N PRO A 40 6.79 -15.52 -9.16
CA PRO A 40 7.04 -16.51 -8.12
C PRO A 40 6.51 -17.89 -8.54
N THR A 41 7.31 -18.93 -8.33
CA THR A 41 6.93 -20.34 -8.60
C THR A 41 6.73 -21.16 -7.33
N LEU A 42 7.41 -20.78 -6.24
CA LEU A 42 7.27 -21.44 -4.94
C LEU A 42 6.05 -20.90 -4.20
N THR A 43 5.29 -21.79 -3.56
CA THR A 43 4.10 -21.43 -2.77
C THR A 43 4.42 -20.40 -1.69
N SER A 44 5.55 -20.53 -0.99
CA SER A 44 5.98 -19.54 0.01
C SER A 44 6.22 -18.15 -0.60
N HIS A 45 6.82 -18.08 -1.78
CA HIS A 45 7.03 -16.81 -2.49
C HIS A 45 5.69 -16.20 -2.95
N ILE A 46 4.74 -17.03 -3.38
CA ILE A 46 3.38 -16.58 -3.73
C ILE A 46 2.69 -15.97 -2.50
N SER A 47 2.83 -16.58 -1.32
CA SER A 47 2.27 -16.04 -0.08
C SER A 47 2.90 -14.69 0.28
N ILE A 48 4.23 -14.56 0.23
CA ILE A 48 4.92 -13.29 0.50
C ILE A 48 4.51 -12.20 -0.50
N VAL A 49 4.38 -12.56 -1.78
CA VAL A 49 3.92 -11.65 -2.84
C VAL A 49 2.49 -11.19 -2.57
N THR A 50 1.62 -12.10 -2.12
CA THR A 50 0.24 -11.80 -1.74
C THR A 50 0.20 -10.84 -0.56
N GLU A 51 1.01 -11.07 0.48
CA GLU A 51 1.13 -10.18 1.63
C GLU A 51 1.59 -8.77 1.23
N CYS A 52 2.67 -8.67 0.43
CA CYS A 52 3.23 -7.39 -0.02
C CYS A 52 2.25 -6.55 -0.86
N GLN A 53 1.30 -7.20 -1.54
CA GLN A 53 0.34 -6.53 -2.42
C GLN A 53 -1.00 -6.23 -1.74
N TRP A 54 -1.48 -7.16 -0.92
CA TRP A 54 -2.87 -7.20 -0.47
C TRP A 54 -3.06 -7.11 1.03
N ALA A 55 -2.01 -7.31 1.84
CA ALA A 55 -2.22 -7.35 3.28
C ALA A 55 -2.78 -6.04 3.83
N CYS A 56 -3.64 -6.11 4.85
CA CYS A 56 -4.29 -4.97 5.50
C CYS A 56 -3.93 -4.92 6.99
N LEU A 57 -3.78 -3.71 7.53
CA LEU A 57 -3.63 -3.48 8.96
C LEU A 57 -4.96 -3.76 9.64
N LYS A 58 -4.94 -4.61 10.66
CA LYS A 58 -6.06 -4.79 11.61
C LYS A 58 -6.05 -3.65 12.61
N LEU A 59 -7.06 -2.78 12.56
CA LEU A 59 -7.17 -1.67 13.49
C LEU A 59 -7.72 -2.16 14.85
N PRO A 60 -7.39 -1.46 15.95
CA PRO A 60 -7.99 -1.74 17.26
C PRO A 60 -9.52 -1.66 17.17
N GLY A 61 -10.20 -2.76 17.51
CA GLY A 61 -11.66 -2.84 17.46
C GLY A 61 -12.24 -3.48 16.19
N ASP A 62 -11.42 -3.78 15.17
CA ASP A 62 -11.87 -4.53 14.00
C ASP A 62 -12.25 -5.97 14.40
N SER A 63 -13.45 -6.40 13.99
CA SER A 63 -13.87 -7.79 14.13
C SER A 63 -13.29 -8.65 13.02
N ASP A 64 -12.98 -9.92 13.32
CA ASP A 64 -12.44 -10.86 12.32
C ASP A 64 -13.41 -11.11 11.15
N SER A 65 -14.69 -10.79 11.33
CA SER A 65 -15.74 -10.87 10.31
C SER A 65 -15.70 -9.76 9.25
N GLN A 66 -14.87 -8.72 9.40
CA GLN A 66 -14.75 -7.61 8.43
C GLN A 66 -13.66 -7.81 7.37
N THR A 67 -13.02 -8.98 7.33
CA THR A 67 -11.93 -9.24 6.37
C THR A 67 -12.49 -9.69 5.01
N ASP A 68 -11.96 -9.12 3.93
CA ASP A 68 -12.30 -9.48 2.55
C ASP A 68 -11.50 -10.72 2.05
N GLY A 69 -10.94 -11.50 2.98
CA GLY A 69 -10.01 -12.59 2.68
C GLY A 69 -8.57 -12.14 2.44
N SER A 70 -8.26 -10.84 2.51
CA SER A 70 -6.88 -10.35 2.45
C SER A 70 -6.07 -10.78 3.68
N PRO A 71 -4.75 -11.02 3.54
CA PRO A 71 -3.88 -11.24 4.70
C PRO A 71 -3.95 -10.05 5.66
N MET A 72 -3.86 -10.31 6.96
CA MET A 72 -3.92 -9.26 7.99
C MET A 72 -2.62 -9.23 8.78
N PHE A 73 -2.23 -8.04 9.23
CA PHE A 73 -1.14 -7.85 10.19
C PHE A 73 -1.54 -6.83 11.26
N THR A 74 -0.81 -6.83 12.37
CA THR A 74 -1.08 -5.98 13.53
C THR A 74 0.00 -4.92 13.70
N GLU A 75 -0.27 -3.95 14.57
CA GLU A 75 0.73 -2.97 15.03
C GLU A 75 2.00 -3.64 15.57
N GLU A 76 1.85 -4.68 16.39
CA GLU A 76 2.99 -5.41 16.96
C GLU A 76 3.89 -6.01 15.87
N MET A 77 3.29 -6.58 14.82
CA MET A 77 4.05 -7.15 13.71
C MET A 77 4.85 -6.08 12.98
N ILE A 78 4.29 -4.88 12.77
CA ILE A 78 5.00 -3.76 12.16
C ILE A 78 6.18 -3.34 13.03
N THR A 79 5.93 -3.16 14.33
CA THR A 79 6.96 -2.73 15.28
C THR A 79 8.13 -3.71 15.30
N LYS A 80 7.82 -5.00 15.35
CA LYS A 80 8.82 -6.06 15.30
C LYS A 80 9.58 -6.10 13.98
N PHE A 81 8.87 -6.05 12.85
CA PHE A 81 9.50 -6.11 11.53
C PHE A 81 10.47 -4.94 11.31
N CYS A 82 10.06 -3.73 11.67
CA CYS A 82 10.90 -2.54 11.55
C CYS A 82 12.15 -2.65 12.41
N ALA A 83 12.02 -3.10 13.67
CA ALA A 83 13.14 -3.29 14.58
C ALA A 83 14.14 -4.34 14.04
N GLU A 84 13.65 -5.51 13.59
CA GLU A 84 14.48 -6.61 13.08
C GLU A 84 15.23 -6.24 11.79
N ASN A 85 14.61 -5.42 10.94
CA ASN A 85 15.17 -5.03 9.65
C ASN A 85 15.84 -3.64 9.67
N LYS A 86 15.97 -3.02 10.86
CA LYS A 86 16.54 -1.67 11.05
C LYS A 86 15.85 -0.60 10.19
N LEU A 87 14.54 -0.76 9.97
CA LEU A 87 13.74 0.23 9.26
C LEU A 87 13.24 1.30 10.23
N ARG A 88 13.18 2.53 9.75
CA ARG A 88 12.51 3.63 10.44
C ARG A 88 11.00 3.52 10.29
N MET A 89 10.52 3.15 9.10
CA MET A 89 9.10 3.19 8.80
C MET A 89 8.73 2.40 7.54
N ILE A 90 7.52 1.84 7.52
CA ILE A 90 6.87 1.29 6.33
C ILE A 90 5.94 2.34 5.74
N ILE A 91 5.99 2.54 4.43
CA ILE A 91 5.09 3.43 3.69
C ILE A 91 4.26 2.56 2.75
N ARG A 92 2.95 2.61 2.89
CA ARG A 92 2.04 1.75 2.15
C ARG A 92 0.79 2.45 1.64
N SER A 93 -0.06 1.68 0.96
CA SER A 93 -1.35 2.14 0.45
C SER A 93 -2.45 1.10 0.73
N ARG A 94 -3.39 0.92 -0.22
CA ARG A 94 -4.38 -0.17 -0.28
C ARG A 94 -5.58 -0.08 0.67
N GLN A 95 -5.46 0.54 1.85
CA GLN A 95 -6.60 0.84 2.72
C GLN A 95 -7.05 2.29 2.51
N LEU A 96 -8.36 2.48 2.27
CA LEU A 96 -8.96 3.81 2.09
C LEU A 96 -8.83 4.61 3.38
N VAL A 97 -8.36 5.85 3.28
CA VAL A 97 -8.23 6.77 4.41
C VAL A 97 -8.96 8.07 4.09
N ALA A 98 -9.84 8.50 4.99
CA ALA A 98 -10.65 9.70 4.80
C ALA A 98 -9.81 10.95 4.54
N GLU A 99 -8.75 11.18 5.33
CA GLU A 99 -7.84 12.32 5.19
C GLU A 99 -6.72 12.09 4.15
N GLY A 100 -6.79 10.98 3.40
CA GLY A 100 -5.75 10.55 2.48
C GLY A 100 -4.51 9.96 3.17
N ILE A 101 -4.25 10.28 4.44
CA ILE A 101 -3.11 9.78 5.20
C ILE A 101 -3.54 9.24 6.56
N LEU A 102 -3.00 8.08 6.93
CA LEU A 102 -3.08 7.51 8.27
C LEU A 102 -1.66 7.24 8.77
N ASN A 103 -1.27 7.90 9.85
CA ASN A 103 0.00 7.68 10.53
C ASN A 103 -0.22 6.76 11.74
N PHE A 104 -0.48 5.48 11.44
CA PHE A 104 -0.69 4.45 12.45
C PHE A 104 -0.40 3.06 11.85
N PRO A 105 0.34 2.18 12.57
CA PRO A 105 1.07 2.45 13.82
C PRO A 105 2.22 3.46 13.64
N GLU A 106 2.91 3.87 14.72
CA GLU A 106 3.95 4.93 14.69
C GLU A 106 5.02 4.72 13.60
N GLN A 107 5.33 3.45 13.32
CA GLN A 107 6.34 3.05 12.34
C GLN A 107 5.74 2.74 10.96
N MET A 108 4.53 3.21 10.68
CA MET A 108 3.87 3.04 9.38
C MET A 108 3.03 4.24 8.96
N ILE A 109 3.10 4.56 7.68
CA ILE A 109 2.20 5.51 7.02
C ILE A 109 1.40 4.79 5.95
N THR A 110 0.08 4.93 5.99
CA THR A 110 -0.81 4.56 4.90
C THR A 110 -1.19 5.81 4.11
N LEU A 111 -0.95 5.80 2.81
CA LEU A 111 -1.29 6.87 1.86
C LEU A 111 -2.38 6.41 0.91
N TRP A 112 -3.30 7.32 0.62
CA TRP A 112 -4.35 7.16 -0.37
C TRP A 112 -4.27 8.30 -1.39
N THR A 113 -4.12 7.93 -2.66
CA THR A 113 -3.88 8.85 -3.77
C THR A 113 -5.10 9.07 -4.69
N PRO A 114 -6.08 8.15 -4.81
CA PRO A 114 -7.31 8.46 -5.55
C PRO A 114 -8.19 9.47 -4.81
N VAL A 115 -8.48 10.62 -5.42
CA VAL A 115 -9.50 11.55 -4.90
C VAL A 115 -10.88 10.93 -5.11
N SER A 116 -11.80 11.12 -4.17
CA SER A 116 -13.21 10.74 -4.29
C SER A 116 -13.41 9.33 -4.84
N PHE A 117 -12.88 8.33 -4.13
CA PHE A 117 -12.88 6.96 -4.58
C PHE A 117 -14.29 6.51 -5.02
N LEU A 118 -14.36 5.82 -6.17
CA LEU A 118 -15.61 5.38 -6.80
C LEU A 118 -16.66 6.49 -7.01
N ASP A 119 -16.23 7.75 -7.11
CA ASP A 119 -17.08 8.95 -7.22
C ASP A 119 -18.13 9.09 -6.09
N SER A 120 -17.98 8.32 -5.01
CA SER A 120 -18.97 8.15 -3.95
C SER A 120 -18.40 8.48 -2.56
N PHE A 121 -17.10 8.21 -2.36
CA PHE A 121 -16.42 8.55 -1.12
C PHE A 121 -15.97 10.01 -1.13
N ARG A 122 -16.01 10.66 0.04
CA ARG A 122 -15.51 12.05 0.24
C ARG A 122 -14.11 12.06 0.85
N ASN A 123 -13.24 11.17 0.39
CA ASN A 123 -11.86 11.11 0.88
C ASN A 123 -10.98 12.16 0.22
N ALA A 124 -10.01 12.67 0.98
CA ALA A 124 -8.90 13.45 0.45
C ALA A 124 -7.88 12.54 -0.25
N SER A 125 -7.05 13.16 -1.09
CA SER A 125 -5.90 12.53 -1.72
C SER A 125 -4.62 13.20 -1.27
N VAL A 126 -3.57 12.42 -1.09
CA VAL A 126 -2.25 12.91 -0.70
C VAL A 126 -1.12 12.25 -1.48
N SER A 127 0.01 12.96 -1.58
CA SER A 127 1.31 12.36 -1.91
C SER A 127 2.33 12.74 -0.82
N LEU A 128 3.30 11.86 -0.64
CA LEU A 128 4.38 12.02 0.33
C LEU A 128 5.66 12.42 -0.41
N ARG A 129 6.27 13.52 0.01
CA ARG A 129 7.61 13.93 -0.44
C ARG A 129 8.59 13.75 0.70
N LEU A 130 9.59 12.89 0.48
CA LEU A 130 10.69 12.67 1.41
C LEU A 130 11.93 13.43 0.94
N ASN A 131 12.54 14.18 1.84
CA ASN A 131 13.84 14.78 1.62
C ASN A 131 14.93 13.79 2.06
N GLY A 132 15.81 13.44 1.12
CA GLY A 132 16.80 12.40 1.29
C GLY A 132 17.90 12.72 2.31
N GLU A 133 18.17 13.99 2.58
CA GLU A 133 19.33 14.41 3.40
C GLU A 133 19.00 14.51 4.90
N ASN A 134 17.75 14.81 5.25
CA ASN A 134 17.36 15.16 6.62
C ASN A 134 16.14 14.39 7.13
N HIS A 135 15.69 13.36 6.40
CA HIS A 135 14.53 12.55 6.74
C HIS A 135 13.22 13.36 6.93
N LYS A 136 13.18 14.61 6.47
CA LYS A 136 11.97 15.43 6.54
C LYS A 136 10.96 14.95 5.50
N ALA A 137 9.73 14.79 5.94
CA ALA A 137 8.60 14.44 5.12
C ALA A 137 7.65 15.64 5.00
N SER A 138 7.10 15.86 3.81
CA SER A 138 5.99 16.79 3.59
C SER A 138 4.86 16.11 2.84
N ILE A 139 3.62 16.44 3.21
CA ILE A 139 2.41 15.93 2.57
C ILE A 139 1.86 16.97 1.61
N MET A 140 1.71 16.60 0.34
CA MET A 140 0.97 17.38 -0.64
C MET A 140 -0.46 16.84 -0.73
N ARG A 141 -1.45 17.71 -0.63
CA ARG A 141 -2.88 17.36 -0.69
C ARG A 141 -3.44 17.72 -2.05
N TYR A 142 -4.33 16.88 -2.56
CA TYR A 142 -5.03 17.08 -3.82
C TYR A 142 -6.53 17.08 -3.57
N ASN A 143 -7.20 18.06 -4.17
CA ASN A 143 -8.64 18.18 -4.17
C ASN A 143 -9.19 17.69 -5.50
N LEU A 144 -10.47 17.31 -5.50
CA LEU A 144 -11.17 17.00 -6.74
C LEU A 144 -11.24 18.30 -7.54
N GLN A 145 -10.61 18.32 -8.71
CA GLN A 145 -10.81 19.41 -9.65
C GLN A 145 -12.10 19.16 -10.42
N ASP A 146 -12.79 20.24 -10.78
CA ASP A 146 -13.92 20.16 -11.71
C ASP A 146 -13.45 19.52 -13.02
N ARG A 147 -14.35 18.77 -13.66
CA ARG A 147 -14.00 18.03 -14.88
C ARG A 147 -13.43 18.96 -15.94
N GLU A 148 -12.21 18.68 -16.38
CA GLU A 148 -11.66 19.34 -17.55
C GLU A 148 -12.47 18.93 -18.79
N PRO A 149 -12.93 19.87 -19.63
CA PRO A 149 -13.64 19.53 -20.87
C PRO A 149 -12.78 18.64 -21.76
N GLY A 150 -13.28 17.44 -22.10
CA GLY A 150 -12.52 16.46 -22.89
C GLY A 150 -11.64 15.52 -22.07
N SER A 151 -11.81 15.51 -20.75
CA SER A 151 -11.24 14.46 -19.88
C SER A 151 -11.69 13.07 -20.34
N LEU A 152 -10.84 12.06 -20.15
CA LEU A 152 -11.23 10.64 -20.31
C LEU A 152 -12.44 10.28 -19.45
N ASP A 153 -12.75 11.08 -18.42
CA ASP A 153 -13.94 10.98 -17.58
C ASP A 153 -15.25 11.21 -18.33
N ASP A 154 -15.23 12.02 -19.40
CA ASP A 154 -16.39 12.26 -20.26
C ASP A 154 -16.71 11.06 -21.17
N TRP A 155 -15.73 10.17 -21.36
CA TRP A 155 -15.81 8.98 -22.22
C TRP A 155 -15.76 7.67 -21.45
N ARG A 156 -15.93 7.68 -20.11
CA ARG A 156 -15.92 6.45 -19.31
C ARG A 156 -16.94 5.46 -19.89
N PRO A 157 -16.51 4.26 -20.28
CA PRO A 157 -17.45 3.21 -20.64
C PRO A 157 -18.39 2.99 -19.44
N THR A 158 -19.70 2.87 -19.69
CA THR A 158 -20.65 2.41 -18.66
C THR A 158 -20.10 1.15 -17.99
N ALA A 159 -20.18 1.11 -16.65
CA ALA A 159 -19.55 0.08 -15.83
C ALA A 159 -19.74 -1.33 -16.40
N GLY A 160 -18.63 -2.06 -16.64
CA GLY A 160 -18.65 -3.50 -16.91
C GLY A 160 -18.43 -3.97 -18.35
N ARG A 161 -17.62 -3.32 -19.18
CA ARG A 161 -17.11 -3.97 -20.42
C ARG A 161 -15.70 -4.51 -20.21
N ASN A 162 -15.50 -5.78 -20.57
CA ASN A 162 -14.19 -6.44 -20.53
C ASN A 162 -13.21 -5.76 -21.49
N ALA A 163 -11.94 -5.63 -21.09
CA ALA A 163 -10.90 -4.95 -21.87
C ALA A 163 -10.55 -5.64 -23.22
N MET A 164 -11.07 -6.85 -23.46
CA MET A 164 -10.87 -7.61 -24.70
C MET A 164 -11.89 -7.30 -25.79
N THR A 165 -12.85 -6.40 -25.55
CA THR A 165 -13.85 -5.95 -26.54
C THR A 165 -13.68 -4.48 -26.95
N LEU A 166 -12.45 -3.95 -26.82
CA LEU A 166 -12.01 -2.72 -27.48
C LEU A 166 -11.16 -3.06 -28.71
#